data_AF-A0A926BJG3-F1
#
_entry.id   AF-A0A926BJG3-F1
#
_cell.length_a   1.000
_cell.length_b   1.000
_cell.length_c   1.000
_cell.angle_alpha   90.00
_cell.angle_beta   90.00
_cell.angle_gamma   90.00
#
_symmetry.space_group_name_H-M   'P 1'
#
loop_
_entity.id
_entity.type
_entity.pdbx_description
1 polymer ?
#
loop_
_entity_poly.entity_id
_entity_poly.type
_entity_poly.pdbx_seq_one_letter_code
_entity_poly.pdbx_strand_id
1 'polypeptide(L)'
;MRETRITDPVIGELKWEGDRWTGELRLSPRRKTEINISVPDDSEEVPDAARERFAWIMANEKRLRLAVAERMRGDVWSDDPEDTSLSAEQFAERIVAENIDLLAEPKSSEEGAIDFSMWYDDDMLFGGHVLISDFTKDGELLKVEVHG
;
A
#
# COMPACT_ATOMS: atom_id res chain seq x y z
N MET A 1 -1.60 29.86 1.95
CA MET A 1 -0.72 29.17 0.98
C MET A 1 -1.57 28.81 -0.22
N ARG A 2 -1.02 28.85 -1.44
CA ARG A 2 -1.75 28.38 -2.63
C ARG A 2 -1.78 26.87 -2.60
N GLU A 3 -2.92 26.30 -2.91
CA GLU A 3 -3.11 24.86 -3.07
C GLU A 3 -2.58 24.47 -4.46
N THR A 4 -1.53 23.66 -4.52
CA THR A 4 -1.01 23.14 -5.79
C THR A 4 -1.71 21.83 -6.10
N ARG A 5 -2.31 21.75 -7.30
CA ARG A 5 -2.99 20.55 -7.81
C ARG A 5 -2.51 20.26 -9.21
N ILE A 6 -2.34 18.98 -9.50
CA ILE A 6 -1.97 18.48 -10.83
C ILE A 6 -2.86 17.29 -11.20
N THR A 7 -2.94 17.01 -12.50
CA THR A 7 -3.51 15.77 -13.01
C THR A 7 -2.38 14.96 -13.62
N ASP A 8 -1.97 13.91 -12.93
CA ASP A 8 -0.97 12.96 -13.39
C ASP A 8 -1.63 11.90 -14.29
N PRO A 9 -1.04 11.55 -15.45
CA PRO A 9 -1.65 10.60 -16.39
C PRO A 9 -1.72 9.16 -15.85
N VAL A 10 -0.93 8.81 -14.85
CA VAL A 10 -0.89 7.46 -14.25
C VAL A 10 -1.72 7.44 -12.96
N ILE A 11 -1.48 8.42 -12.10
CA ILE A 11 -2.00 8.41 -10.72
C ILE A 11 -3.35 9.14 -10.62
N GLY A 12 -3.62 10.10 -11.50
CA GLY A 12 -4.84 10.90 -11.51
C GLY A 12 -4.67 12.25 -10.81
N GLU A 13 -5.72 12.71 -10.13
CA GLU A 13 -5.68 14.00 -9.44
C GLU A 13 -4.82 13.91 -8.17
N LEU A 14 -3.85 14.81 -8.08
CA LEU A 14 -2.95 14.92 -6.94
C LEU A 14 -2.98 16.35 -6.39
N LYS A 15 -2.87 16.45 -5.06
CA LYS A 15 -2.79 17.71 -4.31
C LYS A 15 -1.50 17.73 -3.51
N TRP A 16 -0.82 18.86 -3.51
CA TRP A 16 0.36 19.05 -2.67
C TRP A 16 -0.07 19.40 -1.25
N GLU A 17 0.36 18.60 -0.27
CA GLU A 17 0.04 18.78 1.15
C GLU A 17 1.29 18.66 2.03
N GLY A 18 1.90 19.81 2.34
CA GLY A 18 3.13 19.86 3.13
C GLY A 18 4.34 19.52 2.28
N ASP A 19 4.79 18.27 2.36
CA ASP A 19 6.00 17.69 1.77
C ASP A 19 5.70 16.47 0.88
N ARG A 20 4.43 16.30 0.48
CA ARG A 20 3.97 15.14 -0.28
C ARG A 20 2.84 15.48 -1.24
N TRP A 21 2.74 14.67 -2.28
CA TRP A 21 1.54 14.57 -3.10
C TRP A 21 0.55 13.61 -2.46
N THR A 22 -0.71 14.03 -2.34
CA THR A 22 -1.82 13.20 -1.86
C THR A 22 -2.89 13.08 -2.94
N GLY A 23 -3.53 11.92 -3.02
CA GLY A 23 -4.58 11.67 -4.01
C GLY A 23 -5.43 10.45 -3.65
N GLU A 24 -6.46 10.21 -4.46
CA GLU A 24 -7.35 9.07 -4.31
C GLU A 24 -7.57 8.38 -5.66
N LEU A 25 -7.61 7.06 -5.64
CA LEU A 25 -8.12 6.29 -6.77
C LEU A 25 -8.81 5.02 -6.34
N ARG A 26 -9.20 4.20 -7.30
CA ARG A 26 -9.99 2.99 -7.05
C ARG A 26 -9.20 1.76 -7.49
N LEU A 27 -8.48 1.13 -6.57
CA LEU A 27 -7.85 -0.18 -6.79
C LEU A 27 -8.85 -1.33 -6.65
N SER A 28 -9.90 -1.15 -5.85
CA SER A 28 -10.95 -2.14 -5.64
C SER A 28 -12.35 -1.55 -5.92
N PRO A 29 -13.34 -2.38 -6.27
CA PRO A 29 -14.72 -1.90 -6.39
C PRO A 29 -15.33 -1.47 -5.04
N ARG A 30 -14.76 -1.89 -3.90
CA ARG A 30 -15.33 -1.66 -2.56
C ARG A 30 -15.02 -0.27 -2.01
N ARG A 31 -13.78 0.21 -2.14
CA ARG A 31 -13.32 1.47 -1.51
C ARG A 31 -12.33 2.21 -2.41
N LYS A 32 -12.20 3.52 -2.17
CA LYS A 32 -11.10 4.31 -2.72
C LYS A 32 -9.84 4.07 -1.88
N THR A 33 -8.71 4.05 -2.55
CA THR A 33 -7.39 3.97 -1.94
C THR A 33 -6.78 5.36 -1.98
N GLU A 34 -6.38 5.86 -0.82
CA GLU A 34 -5.57 7.06 -0.67
C GLU A 34 -4.12 6.75 -1.08
N ILE A 35 -3.46 7.74 -1.65
CA ILE A 35 -2.07 7.64 -2.11
C ILE A 35 -1.33 8.82 -1.51
N ASN A 36 -0.18 8.54 -0.90
CA ASN A 36 0.78 9.54 -0.51
C ASN A 36 2.11 9.29 -1.21
N ILE A 37 2.72 10.35 -1.74
CA ILE A 37 4.04 10.28 -2.37
C ILE A 37 4.92 11.29 -1.66
N SER A 38 5.79 10.81 -0.80
CA SER A 38 6.79 11.65 -0.15
C SER A 38 7.90 11.98 -1.15
N VAL A 39 8.16 13.27 -1.34
CA VAL A 39 9.21 13.78 -2.23
C VAL A 39 10.29 14.43 -1.37
N PRO A 40 11.59 14.11 -1.55
CA PRO A 40 12.66 14.60 -0.68
C PRO A 40 12.94 16.10 -0.83
N ASP A 41 12.59 16.68 -1.97
CA ASP A 41 12.70 18.10 -2.25
C ASP A 41 11.29 18.73 -2.29
N ASP A 42 11.18 20.04 -2.02
CA ASP A 42 9.97 20.87 -2.23
C ASP A 42 9.59 20.99 -3.73
N SER A 43 9.88 19.95 -4.52
CA SER A 43 9.57 19.82 -5.93
C SER A 43 8.08 19.55 -6.09
N GLU A 44 7.38 20.52 -6.70
CA GLU A 44 5.99 20.36 -7.12
C GLU A 44 5.87 19.53 -8.42
N GLU A 45 6.78 18.60 -8.67
CA GLU A 45 6.69 17.61 -9.73
C GLU A 45 6.61 16.21 -9.14
N VAL A 46 5.74 15.36 -9.69
CA VAL A 46 5.72 13.93 -9.33
C VAL A 46 6.91 13.25 -9.99
N PRO A 47 7.79 12.58 -9.23
CA PRO A 47 8.95 11.90 -9.80
C PRO A 47 8.57 10.73 -10.71
N ASP A 48 9.31 10.53 -11.80
CA ASP A 48 9.04 9.43 -12.74
C ASP A 48 9.12 8.05 -12.06
N ALA A 49 10.05 7.88 -11.12
CA ALA A 49 10.16 6.66 -10.32
C ALA A 49 8.88 6.36 -9.51
N ALA A 50 8.21 7.40 -9.00
CA ALA A 50 6.94 7.24 -8.30
C ALA A 50 5.82 6.80 -9.26
N ARG A 51 5.77 7.36 -10.48
CA ARG A 51 4.82 6.94 -11.52
C ARG A 51 5.00 5.49 -11.92
N GLU A 52 6.24 5.09 -12.21
CA GLU A 52 6.58 3.72 -12.60
C GLU A 52 6.20 2.72 -11.51
N ARG A 53 6.55 3.03 -10.26
CA ARG A 53 6.22 2.20 -9.10
C ARG A 53 4.72 2.11 -8.89
N PHE A 54 4.00 3.23 -9.00
CA PHE A 54 2.56 3.24 -8.84
C PHE A 54 1.85 2.42 -9.93
N ALA A 55 2.25 2.60 -11.19
CA ALA A 55 1.74 1.79 -12.31
C ALA A 55 1.99 0.29 -12.09
N TRP A 56 3.16 -0.05 -11.57
CA TRP A 56 3.50 -1.43 -11.25
C TRP A 56 2.64 -2.00 -10.10
N ILE A 57 2.42 -1.22 -9.03
CA ILE A 57 1.54 -1.61 -7.92
C ILE A 57 0.12 -1.87 -8.43
N MET A 58 -0.43 -0.98 -9.26
CA MET A 58 -1.75 -1.19 -9.88
C MET A 58 -1.82 -2.49 -10.67
N ALA A 59 -0.79 -2.80 -11.45
CA ALA A 59 -0.73 -4.02 -12.25
C ALA A 59 -0.57 -5.29 -11.38
N ASN A 60 -0.06 -5.16 -10.16
CA ASN A 60 0.29 -6.27 -9.27
C ASN A 60 -0.52 -6.32 -7.96
N GLU A 61 -1.52 -5.45 -7.76
CA GLU A 61 -2.26 -5.30 -6.51
C GLU A 61 -2.73 -6.63 -5.94
N LYS A 62 -3.37 -7.45 -6.78
CA LYS A 62 -3.87 -8.77 -6.38
C LYS A 62 -2.75 -9.69 -5.86
N ARG A 63 -1.57 -9.63 -6.49
CA ARG A 63 -0.41 -10.44 -6.10
C ARG A 63 0.15 -9.96 -4.76
N LEU A 64 0.27 -8.65 -4.58
CA LEU A 64 0.73 -8.04 -3.32
C LEU A 64 -0.19 -8.41 -2.16
N ARG A 65 -1.50 -8.27 -2.39
CA ARG A 65 -2.54 -8.61 -1.42
C ARG A 65 -2.54 -10.09 -1.04
N LEU A 66 -2.31 -10.99 -2.01
CA LEU A 66 -2.17 -12.41 -1.75
C LEU A 66 -0.93 -12.71 -0.88
N ALA A 67 0.21 -12.07 -1.15
CA ALA A 67 1.42 -12.25 -0.33
C ALA A 67 1.19 -11.83 1.14
N VAL A 68 0.46 -10.73 1.36
CA VAL A 68 0.05 -10.29 2.71
C VAL A 68 -0.82 -11.34 3.37
N ALA A 69 -1.83 -11.86 2.67
CA ALA A 69 -2.72 -12.88 3.20
C ALA A 69 -1.99 -14.20 3.55
N GLU A 70 -1.08 -14.66 2.70
CA GLU A 70 -0.25 -15.85 2.96
C GLU A 70 0.60 -15.67 4.22
N ARG A 71 1.25 -14.51 4.36
CA ARG A 71 2.05 -14.16 5.53
C ARG A 71 1.22 -14.09 6.81
N MET A 72 0.08 -13.40 6.78
CA MET A 72 -0.81 -13.28 7.94
C MET A 72 -1.34 -14.64 8.43
N ARG A 73 -1.63 -15.55 7.49
CA ARG A 73 -2.02 -16.92 7.85
C ARG A 73 -0.91 -17.72 8.52
N GLY A 74 0.34 -17.48 8.12
CA GLY A 74 1.50 -18.15 8.70
C GLY A 74 1.87 -17.62 10.08
N ASP A 75 1.90 -16.29 10.24
CA ASP A 75 2.55 -15.66 11.40
C ASP A 75 1.56 -15.19 12.48
N VAL A 76 0.29 -14.92 12.15
CA VAL A 76 -0.67 -14.26 13.06
C VAL A 76 -1.93 -15.08 13.31
N TRP A 77 -2.40 -15.84 12.31
CA TRP A 77 -3.67 -16.58 12.39
C TRP A 77 -3.53 -18.02 12.96
N SER A 78 -2.33 -18.52 13.22
CA SER A 78 -2.10 -19.97 13.38
C SER A 78 -2.43 -20.60 14.75
N ASP A 79 -3.12 -19.93 15.68
CA ASP A 79 -3.31 -20.46 17.05
C ASP A 79 -4.69 -21.07 17.35
N ASP A 80 -5.64 -21.06 16.41
CA ASP A 80 -6.90 -21.80 16.55
C ASP A 80 -7.10 -22.82 15.41
N PRO A 81 -6.91 -24.13 15.66
CA PRO A 81 -7.08 -25.17 14.64
C PRO A 81 -8.53 -25.33 14.15
N GLU A 82 -9.53 -24.80 14.88
CA GLU A 82 -10.94 -24.81 14.45
C GLU A 82 -11.30 -23.59 13.58
N ASP A 83 -10.52 -22.51 13.62
CA ASP A 83 -10.71 -21.29 12.84
C ASP A 83 -9.75 -21.18 11.64
N THR A 84 -9.48 -22.28 10.94
CA THR A 84 -8.69 -22.29 9.70
C THR A 84 -9.51 -21.99 8.43
N SER A 85 -10.68 -21.37 8.58
CA SER A 85 -11.76 -21.42 7.57
C SER A 85 -11.49 -20.66 6.27
N LEU A 86 -10.58 -19.67 6.28
CA LEU A 86 -10.26 -18.86 5.10
C LEU A 86 -8.94 -19.30 4.47
N SER A 87 -8.98 -19.63 3.17
CA SER A 87 -7.77 -19.76 2.35
C SER A 87 -7.04 -18.42 2.23
N ALA A 88 -5.77 -18.42 1.82
CA ALA A 88 -5.04 -17.16 1.61
C ALA A 88 -5.72 -16.30 0.54
N GLU A 89 -6.29 -16.93 -0.48
CA GLU A 89 -7.07 -16.27 -1.52
C GLU A 89 -8.36 -15.66 -0.96
N GLN A 90 -9.09 -16.40 -0.12
CA GLN A 90 -10.32 -15.89 0.50
C GLN A 90 -10.03 -14.73 1.46
N PHE A 91 -8.93 -14.80 2.19
CA PHE A 91 -8.46 -13.70 3.02
C PHE A 91 -8.06 -12.50 2.16
N ALA A 92 -7.27 -12.71 1.10
CA ALA A 92 -6.86 -11.67 0.17
C ALA A 92 -8.08 -10.98 -0.46
N GLU A 93 -9.16 -11.71 -0.77
CA GLU A 93 -10.41 -11.14 -1.28
C GLU A 93 -11.14 -10.24 -0.28
N ARG A 94 -10.94 -10.45 1.02
CA ARG A 94 -11.57 -9.66 2.07
C ARG A 94 -10.85 -8.36 2.36
N ILE A 95 -9.52 -8.39 2.35
CA ILE A 95 -8.74 -7.18 2.63
C ILE A 95 -8.77 -6.21 1.45
N VAL A 96 -8.79 -4.91 1.73
CA VAL A 96 -8.86 -3.85 0.73
C VAL A 96 -7.81 -2.79 1.05
N ALA A 97 -6.95 -2.48 0.08
CA ALA A 97 -5.97 -1.42 0.23
C ALA A 97 -6.66 -0.07 0.43
N GLU A 98 -6.43 0.55 1.58
CA GLU A 98 -6.96 1.86 1.95
C GLU A 98 -5.98 2.98 1.69
N ASN A 99 -4.71 2.70 1.89
CA ASN A 99 -3.65 3.69 1.74
C ASN A 99 -2.42 3.03 1.11
N ILE A 100 -1.72 3.80 0.26
CA ILE A 100 -0.40 3.48 -0.27
C ILE A 100 0.51 4.67 -0.02
N ASP A 101 1.58 4.44 0.73
CA ASP A 101 2.66 5.42 0.93
C ASP A 101 3.84 5.01 0.05
N LEU A 102 4.17 5.87 -0.90
CA LEU A 102 5.34 5.77 -1.76
C LEU A 102 6.45 6.68 -1.26
N LEU A 103 7.64 6.12 -1.09
CA LEU A 103 8.86 6.90 -1.00
C LEU A 103 9.36 7.13 -2.43
N ALA A 104 9.35 8.39 -2.91
CA ALA A 104 9.81 8.69 -4.26
C ALA A 104 11.29 8.33 -4.48
N GLU A 105 12.08 8.41 -3.42
CA GLU A 105 13.44 7.89 -3.36
C GLU A 105 13.56 6.92 -2.18
N PRO A 106 14.14 5.72 -2.35
CA PRO A 106 14.36 4.81 -1.24
C PRO A 106 15.31 5.45 -0.23
N LYS A 107 14.96 5.38 1.06
CA LYS A 107 15.75 5.98 2.15
C LYS A 107 17.16 5.35 2.29
N SER A 108 17.38 4.17 1.70
CA SER A 108 18.71 3.56 1.59
C SER A 108 18.88 2.88 0.23
N SER A 109 20.13 2.82 -0.24
CA SER A 109 20.53 2.02 -1.40
C SER A 109 20.79 0.54 -1.05
N GLU A 110 20.38 0.11 0.15
CA GLU A 110 20.57 -1.26 0.62
C GLU A 110 19.51 -2.20 0.05
N GLU A 111 19.92 -3.42 -0.27
CA GLU A 111 19.02 -4.48 -0.70
C GLU A 111 18.03 -4.80 0.45
N GLY A 112 16.73 -4.87 0.14
CA GLY A 112 15.67 -5.04 1.15
C GLY A 112 15.16 -3.74 1.78
N ALA A 113 15.48 -2.57 1.21
CA ALA A 113 14.86 -1.31 1.62
C ALA A 113 13.35 -1.29 1.38
N ILE A 114 12.62 -0.60 2.26
CA ILE A 114 11.19 -0.32 2.09
C ILE A 114 11.04 0.74 1.01
N ASP A 115 10.39 0.38 -0.09
CA ASP A 115 10.10 1.30 -1.19
C ASP A 115 8.66 1.84 -1.11
N PHE A 116 7.75 1.04 -0.55
CA PHE A 116 6.38 1.45 -0.30
C PHE A 116 5.73 0.63 0.82
N SER A 117 4.74 1.25 1.44
CA SER A 117 3.89 0.62 2.44
C SER A 117 2.44 0.64 1.97
N MET A 118 1.69 -0.39 2.35
CA MET A 118 0.26 -0.48 2.08
C MET A 118 -0.50 -0.78 3.37
N TRP A 119 -1.61 -0.06 3.55
CA TRP A 119 -2.55 -0.26 4.65
C TRP A 119 -3.80 -0.93 4.11
N TYR A 120 -4.32 -1.91 4.85
CA TYR A 120 -5.55 -2.60 4.47
C TYR A 120 -6.60 -2.53 5.56
N ASP A 121 -7.84 -2.27 5.12
CA ASP A 121 -9.06 -2.61 5.85
C ASP A 121 -9.28 -4.10 5.64
N ASP A 122 -9.43 -4.82 6.74
CA ASP A 122 -9.59 -6.25 6.78
C ASP A 122 -11.05 -6.70 7.00
N ASP A 123 -12.01 -5.77 6.96
CA ASP A 123 -13.43 -6.02 7.22
C ASP A 123 -13.67 -6.64 8.62
N MET A 124 -12.96 -6.12 9.62
CA MET A 124 -13.01 -6.53 11.03
C MET A 124 -12.46 -7.94 11.32
N LEU A 125 -11.66 -8.52 10.42
CA LEU A 125 -11.00 -9.81 10.65
C LEU A 125 -10.10 -9.80 11.91
N PHE A 126 -9.49 -8.67 12.22
CA PHE A 126 -8.68 -8.42 13.42
C PHE A 126 -9.36 -7.42 14.34
N GLY A 127 -10.69 -7.39 14.43
CA GLY A 127 -11.41 -6.61 15.44
C GLY A 127 -11.20 -5.09 15.33
N GLY A 128 -10.98 -4.58 14.11
CA GLY A 128 -10.80 -3.15 13.84
C GLY A 128 -9.36 -2.65 13.87
N HIS A 129 -8.38 -3.56 13.95
CA HIS A 129 -6.97 -3.22 13.74
C HIS A 129 -6.67 -2.99 12.26
N VAL A 130 -5.65 -2.20 11.97
CA VAL A 130 -5.17 -1.94 10.61
C VAL A 130 -4.01 -2.85 10.27
N LEU A 131 -4.04 -3.44 9.08
CA LEU A 131 -2.92 -4.21 8.54
C LEU A 131 -1.97 -3.29 7.80
N ILE A 132 -0.70 -3.27 8.19
CA ILE A 132 0.34 -2.51 7.51
C ILE A 132 1.35 -3.49 6.94
N SER A 133 1.72 -3.30 5.68
CA SER A 133 2.73 -4.13 5.01
C SER A 133 3.76 -3.26 4.33
N ASP A 134 5.02 -3.69 4.38
CA ASP A 134 6.12 -3.03 3.68
C ASP A 134 6.64 -3.90 2.55
N PHE A 135 6.92 -3.27 1.42
CA PHE A 135 7.39 -3.93 0.22
C PHE A 135 8.65 -3.28 -0.34
N THR A 136 9.46 -4.10 -1.00
CA THR A 136 10.51 -3.62 -1.92
C THR A 136 9.90 -3.13 -3.23
N LYS A 137 10.68 -2.45 -4.07
CA LYS A 137 10.27 -2.01 -5.42
C LYS A 137 9.77 -3.13 -6.33
N ASP A 138 10.20 -4.36 -6.10
CA ASP A 138 9.82 -5.55 -6.88
C ASP A 138 8.59 -6.27 -6.27
N GLY A 139 8.06 -5.69 -5.19
CA GLY A 139 6.94 -6.17 -4.37
C GLY A 139 7.22 -7.47 -3.66
N GLU A 140 8.47 -7.66 -3.21
CA GLU A 140 8.76 -8.61 -2.16
C GLU A 140 8.20 -8.08 -0.84
N LEU A 141 7.42 -8.90 -0.14
CA LEU A 141 6.87 -8.55 1.16
C LEU A 141 7.95 -8.68 2.23
N LEU A 142 8.34 -7.55 2.81
CA LEU A 142 9.36 -7.47 3.86
C LEU A 142 8.78 -7.79 5.23
N LYS A 143 7.62 -7.19 5.55
CA LYS A 143 6.95 -7.37 6.84
C LYS A 143 5.45 -7.12 6.72
N VAL A 144 4.69 -7.69 7.64
CA VAL A 144 3.29 -7.34 7.89
C VAL A 144 3.08 -7.17 9.40
N GLU A 145 2.33 -6.16 9.79
CA GLU A 145 2.06 -5.82 11.19
C GLU A 145 0.57 -5.49 11.37
N VAL A 146 0.06 -5.79 12.56
CA VAL A 146 -1.32 -5.47 12.99
C VAL A 146 -1.25 -4.34 14.00
N HIS A 147 -1.86 -3.20 13.71
CA HIS A 147 -1.82 -2.00 14.55
C HIS A 147 -3.22 -1.66 15.08
N GLY A 148 -3.34 -1.33 16.37
CA GLY A 148 -4.62 -1.06 17.06
C GLY A 148 -4.71 0.32 17.68
#